data_AF-A0A943JMT6-F1
#
_entry.id   AF-A0A943JMT6-F1
#
_cell.length_a   1.000
_cell.length_b   1.000
_cell.length_c   1.000
_cell.angle_alpha   90.00
_cell.angle_beta   90.00
_cell.angle_gamma   90.00
#
_symmetry.space_group_name_H-M   'P 1'
#
loop_
_entity.id
_entity.type
_entity.pdbx_description
1 polymer ?
#
loop_
_entity_poly.entity_id
_entity_poly.type
_entity_poly.pdbx_seq_one_letter_code
_entity_poly.pdbx_strand_id
1 'polypeptide(L)'
;WFKDYVYIPLGGNRDGKYKQIRNILIVWLLTGIWHGANWTFLIWGLLFGIILIIEKIFLNKFMEKLPSFIRRIYVLFIVMILFIIFNSDNMQVALTNIKGLFGMNGEVFINDYTLHYLKSYLPLLIIAFLGATPLIKTLIDKLRKNRYVNNIINILEPIFIVMILFVVTSYLIDNSYNPFLYFRF
;
A
#
# COMPACT_ATOMS: atom_id res chain seq x y z
N TRP A 1 -1.87 4.23 15.11
CA TRP A 1 -2.59 5.52 15.30
C TRP A 1 -4.10 5.38 15.19
N PHE A 2 -4.73 5.27 14.01
CA PHE A 2 -6.21 5.18 13.90
C PHE A 2 -6.81 4.02 14.73
N LYS A 3 -6.13 2.88 14.77
CA LYS A 3 -6.51 1.77 15.64
C LYS A 3 -6.53 2.19 17.12
N ASP A 4 -5.49 2.86 17.58
CA ASP A 4 -5.25 3.12 18.99
C ASP A 4 -6.07 4.31 19.50
N TYR A 5 -6.28 5.33 18.65
CA TYR A 5 -6.92 6.59 19.01
C TYR A 5 -8.37 6.73 18.55
N VAL A 6 -8.83 5.88 17.62
CA VAL A 6 -10.22 5.90 17.14
C VAL A 6 -10.88 4.55 17.36
N TYR A 7 -10.31 3.47 16.82
CA TYR A 7 -10.96 2.16 16.86
C TYR A 7 -11.16 1.62 18.27
N ILE A 8 -10.10 1.58 19.09
CA ILE A 8 -10.15 1.06 20.47
C ILE A 8 -11.06 1.91 21.37
N PRO A 9 -10.97 3.26 21.36
CA PRO A 9 -11.89 4.11 22.13
C PRO A 9 -13.37 3.94 21.75
N LEU A 10 -13.68 3.62 20.49
CA LEU A 10 -15.06 3.30 20.06
C LEU A 10 -15.57 1.91 20.52
N GLY A 11 -14.80 1.21 21.35
CA GLY A 11 -15.10 -0.13 21.86
C GLY A 11 -14.39 -1.25 21.10
N GLY A 12 -13.70 -0.93 20.00
CA GLY A 12 -12.95 -1.90 19.20
C GLY A 12 -13.81 -3.09 18.73
N ASN A 13 -13.41 -4.31 19.11
CA ASN A 13 -14.15 -5.55 18.83
C ASN A 13 -15.14 -5.93 19.94
N ARG A 14 -15.23 -5.13 21.01
CA ARG A 14 -16.11 -5.42 22.16
C ARG A 14 -17.56 -5.15 21.75
N ASP A 15 -18.49 -5.81 22.42
CA ASP A 15 -19.93 -5.61 22.25
C ASP A 15 -20.54 -6.03 20.89
N GLY A 16 -19.90 -6.98 20.21
CA GLY A 16 -20.53 -7.71 19.10
C GLY A 16 -20.30 -7.15 17.70
N LYS A 17 -20.82 -7.89 16.71
CA LYS A 17 -20.48 -7.72 15.29
C LYS A 17 -20.93 -6.37 14.71
N TYR A 18 -22.11 -5.88 15.07
CA TYR A 18 -22.64 -4.61 14.53
C TYR A 18 -21.81 -3.39 14.95
N LYS A 19 -21.41 -3.32 16.23
CA LYS A 19 -20.53 -2.25 16.71
C LYS A 19 -19.16 -2.33 16.06
N GLN A 20 -18.61 -3.53 15.87
CA GLN A 20 -17.37 -3.72 15.12
C GLN A 20 -17.49 -3.19 13.68
N ILE A 21 -18.56 -3.55 12.94
CA ILE A 21 -18.78 -3.07 11.56
C ILE A 21 -18.80 -1.54 11.53
N ARG A 22 -19.58 -0.92 12.41
CA ARG A 22 -19.65 0.55 12.54
C ARG A 22 -18.26 1.15 12.83
N ASN A 23 -17.52 0.57 13.76
CA ASN A 23 -16.20 1.07 14.15
C ASN A 23 -15.19 0.97 13.00
N ILE A 24 -15.23 -0.11 12.20
CA ILE A 24 -14.40 -0.26 10.99
C ILE A 24 -14.77 0.82 9.98
N LEU A 25 -16.06 1.02 9.69
CA LEU A 25 -16.50 2.05 8.74
C LEU A 25 -16.07 3.46 9.18
N ILE A 26 -16.24 3.80 10.46
CA ILE A 26 -15.82 5.11 10.99
C ILE A 26 -14.32 5.31 10.80
N VAL A 27 -13.50 4.33 11.17
CA VAL A 27 -12.05 4.43 11.04
C VAL A 27 -11.61 4.60 9.59
N TRP A 28 -12.21 3.85 8.67
CA TRP A 28 -11.83 3.93 7.25
C TRP A 28 -12.37 5.18 6.55
N LEU A 29 -13.54 5.68 6.96
CA LEU A 29 -14.03 6.99 6.56
C LEU A 29 -13.09 8.11 7.01
N LEU A 30 -12.70 8.11 8.29
CA LEU A 30 -11.76 9.09 8.82
C LEU A 30 -10.38 8.96 8.17
N THR A 31 -9.94 7.74 7.86
CA THR A 31 -8.72 7.50 7.08
C THR A 31 -8.84 8.14 5.70
N GLY A 32 -9.95 7.96 4.99
CA GLY A 32 -10.19 8.58 3.68
C GLY A 32 -10.16 10.11 3.75
N ILE A 33 -10.96 10.70 4.66
CA ILE A 33 -11.02 12.15 4.86
C ILE A 33 -9.66 12.73 5.25
N TRP A 34 -8.87 12.00 6.04
CA TRP A 34 -7.54 12.44 6.44
C TRP A 34 -6.59 12.60 5.25
N HIS A 35 -6.76 11.84 4.15
CA HIS A 35 -5.86 11.92 3.00
C HIS A 35 -6.17 13.11 2.06
N GLY A 36 -7.39 13.64 2.05
CA GLY A 36 -7.73 14.82 1.24
C GLY A 36 -9.24 15.06 1.09
N ALA A 37 -9.59 16.20 0.51
CA ALA A 37 -10.99 16.63 0.33
C ALA A 37 -11.67 16.05 -0.92
N ASN A 38 -10.91 15.41 -1.83
CA ASN A 38 -11.47 14.81 -3.04
C ASN A 38 -12.36 13.60 -2.71
N TRP A 39 -13.47 13.47 -3.44
CA TRP A 39 -14.38 12.32 -3.39
C TRP A 39 -13.68 10.97 -3.59
N THR A 40 -12.59 10.92 -4.36
CA THR A 40 -11.82 9.69 -4.58
C THR A 40 -11.26 9.13 -3.28
N PHE A 41 -10.78 9.98 -2.36
CA PHE A 41 -10.26 9.54 -1.05
C PHE A 41 -11.36 9.02 -0.12
N LEU A 42 -12.53 9.69 -0.11
CA LEU A 42 -13.67 9.24 0.67
C LEU A 42 -14.17 7.87 0.20
N ILE A 43 -14.35 7.71 -1.11
CA ILE A 43 -14.82 6.46 -1.73
C ILE A 43 -13.78 5.34 -1.55
N TRP A 44 -12.50 5.65 -1.72
CA TRP A 44 -11.41 4.74 -1.43
C TRP A 44 -11.46 4.20 0.01
N GLY A 45 -11.61 5.09 1.00
CA GLY A 45 -11.72 4.71 2.41
C GLY A 45 -12.93 3.81 2.66
N LEU A 46 -14.10 4.21 2.16
CA LEU A 46 -15.32 3.42 2.25
C LEU A 46 -15.16 2.01 1.66
N LEU A 47 -14.59 1.91 0.45
CA LEU A 47 -14.38 0.63 -0.22
C LEU A 47 -13.43 -0.27 0.56
N PHE A 48 -12.33 0.28 1.10
CA PHE A 48 -11.44 -0.46 2.00
C PHE A 48 -12.18 -1.00 3.23
N GLY A 49 -13.00 -0.15 3.88
CA GLY A 49 -13.80 -0.55 5.03
C GLY A 49 -14.80 -1.67 4.70
N ILE A 50 -15.55 -1.52 3.59
CA ILE A 50 -16.52 -2.51 3.12
C ILE A 50 -15.85 -3.85 2.81
N ILE A 51 -14.74 -3.83 2.06
CA ILE A 51 -14.00 -5.04 1.71
C ILE A 51 -13.50 -5.76 2.96
N LEU A 52 -12.95 -5.03 3.94
CA LEU A 52 -12.51 -5.62 5.20
C LEU A 52 -13.67 -6.23 6.01
N ILE A 53 -14.84 -5.60 5.98
CA ILE A 53 -16.05 -6.15 6.63
C ILE A 53 -16.49 -7.44 5.95
N ILE A 54 -16.57 -7.44 4.61
CA ILE A 54 -16.91 -8.62 3.81
C ILE A 54 -15.91 -9.74 4.07
N GLU A 55 -14.62 -9.42 4.09
CA GLU A 55 -13.56 -10.38 4.36
C GLU A 55 -13.74 -11.00 5.74
N LYS A 56 -13.93 -10.17 6.76
CA LYS A 56 -14.02 -10.60 8.16
C LYS A 56 -15.27 -11.41 8.47
N ILE A 57 -16.41 -11.12 7.84
CA ILE A 57 -17.69 -11.77 8.12
C ILE A 57 -17.91 -13.00 7.25
N PHE A 58 -17.55 -12.92 5.97
CA PHE A 58 -17.93 -13.90 4.97
C PHE A 58 -16.72 -14.62 4.38
N LEU A 59 -15.76 -13.89 3.79
CA LEU A 59 -14.71 -14.52 2.98
C LEU A 59 -13.68 -15.27 3.83
N ASN A 60 -13.44 -14.90 5.08
CA ASN A 60 -12.37 -15.50 5.89
C ASN A 60 -12.54 -17.03 6.00
N LYS A 61 -13.77 -17.53 6.13
CA LYS A 61 -14.07 -18.98 6.18
C LYS A 61 -13.71 -19.72 4.89
N PHE A 62 -13.79 -19.05 3.75
CA PHE A 62 -13.44 -19.60 2.43
C PHE A 62 -11.94 -19.45 2.17
N MET A 63 -11.40 -18.26 2.48
CA MET A 63 -9.98 -17.94 2.30
C MET A 63 -9.11 -18.87 3.14
N GLU A 64 -9.52 -19.25 4.35
CA GLU A 64 -8.83 -20.22 5.22
C GLU A 64 -8.59 -21.59 4.57
N LYS A 65 -9.37 -21.96 3.54
CA LYS A 65 -9.21 -23.21 2.78
C LYS A 65 -8.30 -23.07 1.56
N LEU A 66 -8.02 -21.85 1.12
CA LEU A 66 -7.19 -21.61 -0.06
C LEU A 66 -5.69 -21.62 0.28
N PRO A 67 -4.83 -22.05 -0.66
CA PRO A 67 -3.39 -21.92 -0.54
C PRO A 67 -2.96 -20.48 -0.22
N SER A 68 -1.89 -20.33 0.56
CA SER A 68 -1.38 -19.03 1.01
C SER A 68 -1.04 -18.07 -0.14
N PHE A 69 -0.56 -18.61 -1.27
CA PHE A 69 -0.26 -17.82 -2.47
C PHE A 69 -1.50 -17.16 -3.08
N ILE A 70 -2.63 -17.87 -3.14
CA ILE A 70 -3.89 -17.34 -3.70
C ILE A 70 -4.41 -16.19 -2.83
N ARG A 71 -4.33 -16.31 -1.51
CA ARG A 71 -4.73 -15.24 -0.59
C ARG A 71 -3.89 -13.97 -0.80
N ARG A 72 -2.58 -14.14 -1.04
CA ARG A 72 -1.68 -13.01 -1.33
C ARG A 72 -2.03 -12.34 -2.64
N ILE A 73 -2.27 -13.11 -3.72
CA ILE A 73 -2.71 -12.55 -5.01
C ILE A 73 -4.02 -11.78 -4.83
N TYR A 74 -4.99 -12.34 -4.11
CA TYR A 74 -6.26 -11.69 -3.84
C TYR A 74 -6.07 -10.33 -3.14
N VAL A 75 -5.32 -10.30 -2.03
CA VAL A 75 -5.08 -9.05 -1.29
C VAL A 75 -4.35 -8.04 -2.17
N LEU A 76 -3.27 -8.45 -2.86
CA LEU A 76 -2.52 -7.56 -3.74
C LEU A 76 -3.40 -7.00 -4.85
N PHE A 77 -4.20 -7.84 -5.49
CA PHE A 77 -5.10 -7.42 -6.56
C PHE A 77 -6.11 -6.37 -6.08
N ILE A 78 -6.81 -6.66 -4.98
CA ILE A 78 -7.81 -5.74 -4.42
C ILE A 78 -7.16 -4.42 -3.98
N VAL A 79 -6.02 -4.49 -3.28
CA VAL A 79 -5.29 -3.30 -2.82
C VAL A 79 -4.83 -2.45 -4.00
N MET A 80 -4.34 -3.06 -5.08
CA MET A 80 -3.94 -2.32 -6.29
C MET A 80 -5.12 -1.60 -6.96
N ILE A 81 -6.29 -2.23 -7.06
CA ILE A 81 -7.50 -1.57 -7.58
C ILE A 81 -7.89 -0.38 -6.71
N LEU A 82 -7.85 -0.53 -5.39
CA LEU A 82 -8.15 0.57 -4.48
C LEU A 82 -7.14 1.72 -4.63
N PHE A 83 -5.84 1.42 -4.77
CA PHE A 83 -4.84 2.47 -5.00
C PHE A 83 -5.00 3.22 -6.32
N ILE A 84 -5.62 2.62 -7.35
CA ILE A 84 -5.99 3.35 -8.57
C ILE A 84 -7.03 4.43 -8.26
N ILE A 85 -8.03 4.11 -7.42
CA ILE A 85 -9.03 5.10 -6.97
C ILE A 85 -8.35 6.19 -6.15
N PHE A 86 -7.47 5.81 -5.22
CA PHE A 86 -6.74 6.75 -4.36
C PHE A 86 -5.89 7.76 -5.15
N ASN A 87 -5.21 7.31 -6.20
CA ASN A 87 -4.30 8.15 -6.98
C ASN A 87 -5.03 8.98 -8.06
N SER A 88 -6.31 8.73 -8.30
CA SER A 88 -7.03 9.37 -9.40
C SER A 88 -7.59 10.74 -9.02
N ASP A 89 -7.59 11.67 -9.99
CA ASP A 89 -8.12 13.02 -9.81
C ASP A 89 -9.65 13.05 -9.70
N ASN A 90 -10.35 12.07 -10.29
CA ASN A 90 -11.80 11.94 -10.17
C ASN A 90 -12.27 10.50 -10.42
N MET A 91 -13.52 10.21 -10.08
CA MET A 91 -14.07 8.86 -10.21
C MET A 91 -14.17 8.37 -11.66
N GLN A 92 -14.37 9.27 -12.63
CA GLN A 92 -14.46 8.88 -14.04
C GLN A 92 -13.10 8.38 -14.55
N VAL A 93 -12.01 9.07 -14.23
CA VAL A 93 -10.65 8.67 -14.58
C VAL A 93 -10.30 7.35 -13.87
N ALA A 94 -10.63 7.20 -12.59
CA ALA A 94 -10.42 5.95 -11.86
C ALA A 94 -11.10 4.76 -12.55
N LEU A 95 -12.36 4.93 -12.96
CA LEU A 95 -13.13 3.89 -13.66
C LEU A 95 -12.56 3.59 -15.04
N THR A 96 -12.13 4.60 -15.80
CA THR A 96 -11.46 4.40 -17.10
C THR A 96 -10.17 3.61 -16.94
N ASN A 97 -9.36 3.91 -15.92
CA ASN A 97 -8.12 3.20 -15.62
C ASN A 97 -8.39 1.74 -15.20
N ILE A 98 -9.38 1.51 -14.34
CA ILE A 98 -9.79 0.15 -13.96
C ILE A 98 -10.28 -0.63 -15.18
N LYS A 99 -11.09 -0.03 -16.06
CA LYS A 99 -11.50 -0.65 -17.33
C LYS A 99 -10.31 -0.99 -18.21
N GLY A 100 -9.30 -0.12 -18.24
CA GLY A 100 -8.06 -0.36 -18.98
C GLY A 100 -7.29 -1.59 -18.52
N LEU A 101 -7.32 -1.94 -17.23
CA LEU A 101 -6.71 -3.18 -16.73
C LEU A 101 -7.32 -4.45 -17.34
N PHE A 102 -8.56 -4.35 -17.83
CA PHE A 102 -9.28 -5.44 -18.48
C PHE A 102 -9.40 -5.25 -20.00
N GLY A 103 -8.70 -4.26 -20.58
CA GLY A 103 -8.76 -3.96 -22.02
C GLY A 103 -10.10 -3.35 -22.47
N MET A 104 -10.92 -2.87 -21.54
CA MET A 104 -12.26 -2.32 -21.81
C MET A 104 -12.26 -0.81 -22.09
N ASN A 105 -11.09 -0.19 -22.18
CA ASN A 105 -10.94 1.24 -22.50
C ASN A 105 -10.56 1.49 -23.97
N GLY A 106 -10.46 0.43 -24.80
CA GLY A 106 -10.09 0.53 -26.22
C GLY A 106 -8.59 0.62 -26.49
N GLU A 107 -7.76 0.61 -25.45
CA GLU A 107 -6.30 0.63 -25.58
C GLU A 107 -5.73 -0.79 -25.66
N VAL A 108 -4.62 -0.93 -26.38
CA VAL A 108 -3.85 -2.19 -26.40
C VAL A 108 -3.05 -2.30 -25.11
N PHE A 109 -3.02 -3.48 -24.49
CA PHE A 109 -2.28 -3.73 -23.24
C PHE A 109 -0.80 -3.35 -23.31
N ILE A 110 -0.18 -3.59 -24.46
CA ILE A 110 1.24 -3.28 -24.71
C ILE A 110 1.29 -2.25 -25.83
N ASN A 111 1.72 -1.03 -25.48
CA ASN A 111 2.00 0.05 -26.40
C ASN A 111 3.37 0.68 -26.06
N ASP A 112 3.80 1.68 -26.84
CA ASP A 112 5.10 2.33 -26.65
C ASP A 112 5.23 2.99 -25.27
N TYR A 113 4.15 3.56 -24.74
CA TYR A 113 4.11 4.13 -23.40
C TYR A 113 4.29 3.06 -22.33
N THR A 114 3.60 1.92 -22.42
CA THR A 114 3.75 0.80 -21.49
C THR A 114 5.20 0.33 -21.44
N LEU A 115 5.83 0.15 -22.61
CA LEU A 115 7.21 -0.32 -22.69
C LEU A 115 8.19 0.73 -22.14
N HIS A 116 7.95 2.00 -22.43
CA HIS A 116 8.75 3.11 -21.92
C HIS A 116 8.69 3.16 -20.38
N TYR A 117 7.49 3.20 -19.80
CA TYR A 117 7.33 3.24 -18.33
C TYR A 117 7.87 1.99 -17.65
N LEU A 118 7.66 0.80 -18.22
CA LEU A 118 8.22 -0.43 -17.67
C LEU A 118 9.74 -0.36 -17.61
N LYS A 119 10.41 0.08 -18.68
CA LYS A 119 11.88 0.22 -18.71
C LYS A 119 12.36 1.29 -17.73
N SER A 120 11.72 2.45 -17.70
CA SER A 120 12.09 3.56 -16.83
C SER A 120 11.95 3.21 -15.34
N TYR A 121 10.91 2.47 -14.97
CA TYR A 121 10.68 2.04 -13.59
C TYR A 121 11.25 0.66 -13.25
N LEU A 122 11.80 -0.09 -14.21
CA LEU A 122 12.33 -1.44 -13.97
C LEU A 122 13.36 -1.49 -12.82
N PRO A 123 14.36 -0.59 -12.73
CA PRO A 123 15.31 -0.61 -11.63
C PRO A 123 14.62 -0.41 -10.27
N LEU A 124 13.65 0.51 -10.21
CA LEU A 124 12.88 0.78 -9.00
C LEU A 124 12.02 -0.42 -8.59
N LEU A 125 11.38 -1.08 -9.56
CA LEU A 125 10.58 -2.29 -9.31
C LEU A 125 11.42 -3.43 -8.77
N ILE A 126 12.65 -3.61 -9.26
CA ILE A 126 13.60 -4.63 -8.76
C ILE A 126 13.99 -4.31 -7.30
N ILE A 127 14.35 -3.07 -7.00
CA ILE A 127 14.71 -2.65 -5.64
C ILE A 127 13.52 -2.83 -4.69
N ALA A 128 12.32 -2.42 -5.11
CA ALA A 128 11.09 -2.58 -4.33
C ALA A 128 10.75 -4.06 -4.07
N PHE A 129 10.92 -4.94 -5.07
CA PHE A 129 10.71 -6.37 -4.92
C PHE A 129 11.69 -7.00 -3.91
N LEU A 130 12.97 -6.64 -3.98
CA LEU A 130 13.98 -7.11 -3.04
C LEU A 130 13.71 -6.58 -1.61
N GLY A 131 13.27 -5.33 -1.47
CA GLY A 131 12.94 -4.72 -0.18
C GLY A 131 11.63 -5.22 0.44
N ALA A 132 10.63 -5.59 -0.38
CA ALA A 132 9.35 -6.10 0.08
C ALA A 132 9.42 -7.56 0.56
N THR A 133 10.50 -8.28 0.24
CA THR A 133 10.69 -9.68 0.60
C THR A 133 11.74 -9.85 1.70
N PRO A 134 11.65 -10.89 2.53
CA PRO A 134 12.66 -11.15 3.56
C PRO A 134 14.01 -11.66 2.99
N LEU A 135 14.21 -11.61 1.67
CA LEU A 135 15.40 -12.14 1.00
C LEU A 135 16.68 -11.48 1.52
N ILE A 136 16.72 -10.15 1.54
CA ILE A 136 17.89 -9.39 2.02
C ILE A 136 18.15 -9.71 3.49
N LYS A 137 17.10 -9.70 4.34
CA LYS A 137 17.22 -10.02 5.76
C LYS A 137 17.79 -11.42 5.99
N THR A 138 17.23 -12.43 5.33
CA THR A 138 17.68 -13.82 5.49
C THR A 138 19.11 -14.05 4.99
N LEU A 139 19.53 -13.32 3.95
CA LEU A 139 20.91 -13.34 3.47
C LEU A 139 21.87 -12.71 4.49
N ILE A 140 21.53 -11.52 5.01
CA ILE A 140 22.32 -10.82 6.04
C ILE A 140 22.43 -11.69 7.29
N ASP A 141 21.33 -12.28 7.77
CA ASP A 141 21.32 -13.14 8.97
C ASP A 141 22.20 -14.39 8.78
N LYS A 142 22.27 -14.95 7.57
CA LYS A 142 23.20 -16.05 7.25
C LYS A 142 24.66 -15.60 7.29
N LEU A 143 24.97 -14.42 6.73
CA LEU A 143 26.32 -13.85 6.70
C LEU A 143 26.81 -13.46 8.10
N ARG A 144 25.93 -12.96 8.97
CA ARG A 144 26.22 -12.62 10.38
C ARG A 144 26.69 -13.80 11.23
N LYS A 145 26.51 -15.05 10.79
CA LYS A 145 27.05 -16.22 11.50
C LYS A 145 28.57 -16.21 11.60
N ASN A 146 29.26 -15.59 10.63
CA ASN A 146 30.71 -15.40 10.71
C ASN A 146 31.02 -14.16 11.56
N ARG A 147 31.79 -14.34 12.64
CA ARG A 147 32.14 -13.27 13.59
C ARG A 147 32.79 -12.05 12.93
N TYR A 148 33.66 -12.25 11.95
CA TYR A 148 34.31 -11.14 11.23
C TYR A 148 33.32 -10.36 10.37
N VAL A 149 32.47 -11.07 9.64
CA VAL A 149 31.44 -10.47 8.79
C VAL A 149 30.38 -9.75 9.63
N ASN A 150 30.02 -10.29 10.80
CA ASN A 150 29.08 -9.65 11.72
C ASN A 150 29.57 -8.29 12.21
N ASN A 151 30.86 -8.18 12.57
CA ASN A 151 31.44 -6.91 13.00
C ASN A 151 31.42 -5.87 11.86
N ILE A 152 31.71 -6.29 10.63
CA ILE A 152 31.63 -5.42 9.44
C ILE A 152 30.19 -4.95 9.23
N ILE A 153 29.22 -5.86 9.25
CA ILE A 153 27.80 -5.52 9.05
C ILE A 153 27.32 -4.54 10.13
N ASN A 154 27.69 -4.74 11.40
CA ASN A 154 27.30 -3.83 12.49
C ASN A 154 27.81 -2.40 12.32
N ILE A 155 28.94 -2.20 11.61
CA ILE A 155 29.48 -0.88 11.29
C ILE A 155 28.81 -0.32 10.02
N LEU A 156 28.62 -1.15 8.99
CA LEU A 156 28.05 -0.71 7.72
C LEU A 156 26.55 -0.41 7.78
N GLU A 157 25.78 -1.13 8.61
CA GLU A 157 24.34 -0.96 8.74
C GLU A 157 23.91 0.47 9.13
N PRO A 158 24.44 1.09 10.21
CA PRO A 158 24.09 2.47 10.53
C PRO A 158 24.57 3.46 9.45
N ILE A 159 25.73 3.23 8.83
CA ILE A 159 26.23 4.08 7.73
C ILE A 159 25.26 4.03 6.55
N PHE A 160 24.79 2.84 6.18
CA PHE A 160 23.83 2.66 5.10
C PHE A 160 22.49 3.34 5.41
N ILE A 161 21.98 3.25 6.64
CA ILE A 161 20.76 3.94 7.07
C ILE A 161 20.93 5.46 6.97
N VAL A 162 22.06 6.01 7.42
CA VAL A 162 22.35 7.45 7.32
C VAL A 162 22.45 7.90 5.86
N MET A 163 23.08 7.10 5.01
CA MET A 163 23.15 7.37 3.56
C MET A 163 21.77 7.37 2.92
N ILE A 164 20.91 6.39 3.23
CA ILE A 164 19.51 6.38 2.75
C ILE A 164 18.77 7.62 3.24
N LEU A 165 18.90 7.97 4.52
CA LEU A 165 18.25 9.15 5.08
C LEU A 165 18.71 10.42 4.35
N PHE A 166 20.00 10.55 4.05
CA PHE A 166 20.55 11.67 3.29
C PHE A 166 19.98 11.74 1.87
N VAL A 167 19.89 10.60 1.17
CA VAL A 167 19.29 10.53 -0.18
C VAL A 167 17.81 10.92 -0.13
N VAL A 168 17.03 10.34 0.79
CA VAL A 168 15.59 10.63 0.92
C VAL A 168 15.36 12.11 1.27
N THR A 169 16.15 12.67 2.19
CA THR A 169 16.04 14.09 2.54
C THR A 169 16.43 15.01 1.39
N SER A 170 17.45 14.65 0.60
CA SER A 170 17.82 15.40 -0.62
C SER A 170 16.68 15.42 -1.64
N TYR A 171 16.05 14.26 -1.89
CA TYR A 171 14.88 14.18 -2.77
C TYR A 171 13.66 14.94 -2.23
N LEU A 172 13.45 14.97 -0.91
CA LEU A 172 12.39 15.77 -0.30
C LEU A 172 12.62 17.27 -0.46
N ILE A 173 13.87 17.73 -0.35
CA ILE A 173 14.24 19.14 -0.58
C ILE A 173 14.05 19.50 -2.06
N ASP A 174 14.44 18.62 -2.99
CA ASP A 174 14.23 18.85 -4.43
C ASP A 174 12.73 18.94 -4.78
N ASN A 175 11.90 18.13 -4.13
CA ASN A 175 10.43 18.14 -4.31
C ASN A 175 9.69 19.18 -3.44
N SER A 176 10.39 20.11 -2.79
CA SER A 176 9.77 21.07 -1.86
C SER A 176 8.84 22.10 -2.51
N TYR A 177 8.74 22.11 -3.85
CA TYR A 177 7.63 22.70 -4.62
C TYR A 177 6.56 21.64 -4.95
N ASN A 178 6.00 21.00 -3.93
CA ASN A 178 4.72 20.30 -4.04
C ASN A 178 3.79 20.94 -3.00
N PRO A 179 2.70 21.62 -3.39
CA PRO A 179 1.69 21.99 -2.41
C PRO A 179 1.31 20.69 -1.71
N PHE A 180 1.45 20.68 -0.38
CA PHE A 180 1.17 19.55 0.50
C PHE A 180 0.02 18.71 -0.06
N LEU A 181 0.15 17.38 -0.11
CA LEU A 181 -0.85 16.44 -0.66
C LEU A 181 -2.31 16.74 -0.20
N TYR A 182 -2.48 17.37 0.95
CA TYR A 182 -3.74 17.80 1.55
C TYR A 182 -4.39 19.06 0.94
N PHE A 183 -3.67 19.83 0.11
CA PHE A 183 -4.19 20.99 -0.62
C PHE A 183 -4.57 20.66 -2.07
N ARG A 184 -4.80 19.38 -2.40
CA ARG A 184 -5.52 19.00 -3.62
C ARG A 184 -7.02 19.23 -3.40
N PHE A 185 -7.45 20.48 -3.52
CA PHE A 185 -8.86 20.85 -3.66
C PHE A 185 -9.25 20.88 -5.13
#